data_AF-A0AA96MXM2-F1
#
_entry.id   AF-A0AA96MXM2-F1
#
_cell.length_a   1.000
_cell.length_b   1.000
_cell.length_c   1.000
_cell.angle_alpha   90.00
_cell.angle_beta   90.00
_cell.angle_gamma   90.00
#
_symmetry.space_group_name_H-M   'P 1'
#
loop_
_entity.id
_entity.type
_entity.pdbx_description
1 polymer ?
#
loop_
_entity_poly.entity_id
_entity_poly.type
_entity_poly.pdbx_seq_one_letter_code
_entity_poly.pdbx_strand_id
1 'polypeptide(L)'
;MKLIHIAPVFLSMLFVIAGCSSVETNEKEKESKLSAVEKQKEEEKQAVKIEYPAAATEAEEIVHQLIGVKLEGMYSDARPDKEDVDIDNLMSEFGVEELGNEEIYNGLVHWFGLDYTEVNDVLANYEPDFGELDITKEKKKIKNIAVHIDSSGSMAAVVPGGEKMALAKGAINRFASGLPSDSIISLRA
;
A
#
# COMPACT_ATOMS: atom_id res chain seq x y z
N MET A 1 55.12 -36.28 36.08
CA MET A 1 54.84 -36.86 34.74
C MET A 1 54.51 -35.71 33.78
N LYS A 2 54.24 -35.99 32.48
CA LYS A 2 54.06 -34.96 31.43
C LYS A 2 52.60 -34.42 31.38
N LEU A 3 52.42 -33.33 30.62
CA LEU A 3 51.16 -32.73 30.11
C LEU A 3 50.32 -31.98 31.17
N ILE A 4 49.84 -30.73 31.01
CA ILE A 4 49.98 -29.68 29.95
C ILE A 4 49.34 -30.04 28.60
N HIS A 5 48.43 -29.29 27.99
CA HIS A 5 47.83 -27.98 28.31
C HIS A 5 46.48 -28.17 29.10
N ILE A 6 45.44 -27.33 29.20
CA ILE A 6 45.00 -26.06 28.56
C ILE A 6 44.38 -25.11 29.61
N ALA A 7 44.56 -23.81 29.40
CA ALA A 7 43.80 -22.67 29.94
C ALA A 7 43.66 -21.64 28.78
N PRO A 8 42.88 -20.53 28.85
CA PRO A 8 42.09 -19.98 29.95
C PRO A 8 40.56 -19.96 29.61
N VAL A 9 39.64 -19.10 30.08
CA VAL A 9 39.56 -17.62 29.99
C VAL A 9 38.83 -16.97 31.20
N PHE A 10 37.83 -17.63 31.80
CA PHE A 10 36.77 -16.97 32.58
C PHE A 10 37.01 -16.85 34.10
N LEU A 11 38.17 -16.34 34.51
CA LEU A 11 38.52 -16.13 35.94
C LEU A 11 39.11 -14.72 36.22
N SER A 12 38.86 -13.74 35.34
CA SER A 12 39.67 -12.51 35.29
C SER A 12 38.91 -11.17 35.28
N MET A 13 37.63 -11.11 35.70
CA MET A 13 36.95 -9.81 35.81
C MET A 13 35.84 -9.70 36.87
N LEU A 14 35.96 -10.44 37.99
CA LEU A 14 35.06 -10.30 39.15
C LEU A 14 35.70 -9.43 40.24
N PHE A 15 36.08 -8.18 39.93
CA PHE A 15 36.94 -7.37 40.80
C PHE A 15 36.76 -5.83 40.74
N VAL A 16 35.53 -5.32 40.73
CA VAL A 16 35.24 -3.90 41.06
C VAL A 16 33.96 -3.78 41.89
N ILE A 17 34.04 -4.06 43.20
CA ILE A 17 33.01 -3.72 44.20
C ILE A 17 33.72 -3.14 45.44
N ALA A 18 33.11 -2.11 46.05
CA ALA A 18 33.61 -1.28 47.16
C ALA A 18 34.81 -0.37 46.80
N GLY A 19 34.73 0.93 47.15
CA GLY A 19 35.82 1.87 46.83
C GLY A 19 35.73 3.36 47.23
N CYS A 20 34.61 3.90 47.73
CA CYS A 20 34.49 5.27 48.25
C CYS A 20 33.28 5.38 49.20
N SER A 21 33.28 6.11 50.33
CA SER A 21 34.38 6.77 51.05
C SER A 21 33.98 7.05 52.53
N SER A 22 34.95 7.20 53.45
CA SER A 22 34.83 7.57 54.89
C SER A 22 33.95 6.67 55.81
N VAL A 23 34.40 6.12 56.96
CA VAL A 23 34.99 6.73 58.19
C VAL A 23 33.93 7.51 59.01
N GLU A 24 33.56 7.18 60.26
CA GLU A 24 34.00 6.10 61.18
C GLU A 24 32.98 5.78 62.32
N THR A 25 33.04 4.55 62.85
CA THR A 25 32.87 4.11 64.26
C THR A 25 31.60 4.43 65.14
N ASN A 26 30.81 3.37 65.36
CA ASN A 26 30.20 2.88 66.63
C ASN A 26 28.71 3.04 67.07
N GLU A 27 28.21 1.87 67.53
CA GLU A 27 27.14 1.49 68.48
C GLU A 27 25.97 2.41 68.93
N LYS A 28 24.75 1.92 68.58
CA LYS A 28 23.56 1.68 69.45
C LYS A 28 22.80 2.85 70.12
N GLU A 29 21.58 2.51 70.53
CA GLU A 29 20.61 3.29 71.31
C GLU A 29 20.13 4.64 70.73
N LYS A 30 19.18 4.55 69.78
CA LYS A 30 17.95 5.36 69.86
C LYS A 30 16.76 4.77 69.10
N GLU A 31 16.21 3.69 69.63
CA GLU A 31 14.83 3.30 69.34
C GLU A 31 13.85 4.36 69.90
N SER A 32 13.49 5.35 69.10
CA SER A 32 12.24 6.11 69.20
C SER A 32 12.14 7.10 68.03
N LYS A 33 10.94 7.26 67.45
CA LYS A 33 10.61 8.21 66.35
C LYS A 33 11.08 7.83 64.94
N LEU A 34 10.86 6.58 64.51
CA LEU A 34 11.03 6.17 63.10
C LEU A 34 9.88 5.27 62.61
N SER A 35 8.64 5.63 62.96
CA SER A 35 7.42 4.87 62.61
C SER A 35 6.20 5.78 62.46
N ALA A 36 6.39 6.99 61.94
CA ALA A 36 5.33 8.01 61.81
C ALA A 36 5.46 8.93 60.56
N VAL A 37 6.49 8.74 59.72
CA VAL A 37 6.70 9.52 58.48
C VAL A 37 7.05 8.58 57.31
N GLU A 38 6.47 7.38 57.31
CA GLU A 38 6.43 6.46 56.16
C GLU A 38 4.96 6.15 55.83
N LYS A 39 4.23 7.21 55.50
CA LYS A 39 3.01 7.16 54.70
C LYS A 39 3.20 8.08 53.51
N GLN A 40 2.60 7.73 52.38
CA GLN A 40 2.55 8.51 51.13
C GLN A 40 3.87 8.62 50.33
N LYS A 41 4.47 7.47 49.97
CA LYS A 41 5.04 7.32 48.62
C LYS A 41 5.08 5.90 48.03
N GLU A 42 4.20 5.02 48.49
CA GLU A 42 4.06 3.65 47.97
C GLU A 42 2.56 3.28 47.79
N GLU A 43 1.85 4.15 47.07
CA GLU A 43 0.52 3.89 46.54
C GLU A 43 0.51 4.39 45.07
N GLU A 44 0.01 3.53 44.18
CA GLU A 44 -0.45 3.87 42.83
C GLU A 44 0.51 4.60 41.88
N LYS A 45 1.53 3.86 41.39
CA LYS A 45 1.58 3.67 39.93
C LYS A 45 0.54 2.61 39.54
N GLN A 46 -0.73 3.02 39.44
CA GLN A 46 -1.63 2.28 38.55
C GLN A 46 -1.09 2.51 37.13
N ALA A 47 -0.86 1.42 36.38
CA ALA A 47 -0.72 1.52 34.94
C ALA A 47 -2.03 2.07 34.39
N VAL A 48 -2.01 3.31 33.90
CA VAL A 48 -3.15 3.86 33.16
C VAL A 48 -3.16 3.14 31.82
N LYS A 49 -3.95 2.06 31.73
CA LYS A 49 -4.10 1.29 30.49
C LYS A 49 -4.61 2.24 29.40
N ILE A 50 -3.74 2.56 28.45
CA ILE A 50 -4.06 3.50 27.37
C ILE A 50 -4.91 2.75 26.35
N GLU A 51 -6.23 2.79 26.53
CA GLU A 51 -7.18 2.16 25.62
C GLU A 51 -7.38 3.05 24.39
N TYR A 52 -6.58 2.77 23.35
CA TYR A 52 -6.74 3.36 22.03
C TYR A 52 -8.02 2.84 21.34
N PRO A 53 -8.69 3.65 20.50
CA PRO A 53 -9.84 3.18 19.71
C PRO A 53 -9.40 2.08 18.73
N ALA A 54 -10.26 1.10 18.50
CA ALA A 54 -9.99 0.03 17.55
C ALA A 54 -9.74 0.60 16.14
N ALA A 55 -8.63 0.22 15.53
CA ALA A 55 -8.31 0.59 14.16
C ALA A 55 -9.16 -0.19 13.15
N ALA A 56 -9.49 0.46 12.03
CA ALA A 56 -10.12 -0.18 10.89
C ALA A 56 -9.18 -1.23 10.28
N THR A 57 -9.67 -2.46 10.06
CA THR A 57 -8.90 -3.52 9.38
C THR A 57 -9.37 -3.80 7.96
N GLU A 58 -10.64 -3.49 7.66
CA GLU A 58 -11.22 -3.65 6.32
C GLU A 58 -10.97 -2.40 5.45
N ALA A 59 -10.78 -2.58 4.15
CA ALA A 59 -10.36 -1.51 3.25
C ALA A 59 -11.38 -0.37 3.17
N GLU A 60 -12.67 -0.71 3.16
CA GLU A 60 -13.81 0.20 3.17
C GLU A 60 -13.93 1.02 4.47
N GLU A 61 -13.38 0.53 5.58
CA GLU A 61 -13.35 1.26 6.86
C GLU A 61 -12.11 2.15 6.96
N ILE A 62 -10.96 1.70 6.45
CA ILE A 62 -9.70 2.46 6.43
C ILE A 62 -9.82 3.77 5.63
N VAL A 63 -10.60 3.81 4.55
CA VAL A 63 -10.81 5.04 3.77
C VAL A 63 -11.69 6.09 4.47
N HIS A 64 -12.38 5.71 5.55
CA HIS A 64 -13.19 6.60 6.40
C HIS A 64 -12.53 6.88 7.76
N GLN A 65 -11.26 6.50 7.91
CA GLN A 65 -10.49 6.75 9.12
C GLN A 65 -10.10 8.22 9.22
N LEU A 66 -10.25 8.81 10.41
CA LEU A 66 -9.86 10.19 10.68
C LEU A 66 -8.33 10.36 10.75
N ILE A 67 -7.88 11.60 10.58
CA ILE A 67 -6.49 12.00 10.84
C ILE A 67 -6.10 11.71 12.30
N GLY A 68 -4.88 11.21 12.51
CA GLY A 68 -4.36 10.86 13.82
C GLY A 68 -3.95 12.08 14.64
N VAL A 69 -4.15 12.02 15.96
CA VAL A 69 -4.09 13.20 16.86
C VAL A 69 -2.71 13.86 16.94
N LYS A 70 -1.62 13.12 16.72
CA LYS A 70 -0.26 13.70 16.64
C LYS A 70 -0.01 14.32 15.27
N LEU A 71 -0.49 13.69 14.20
CA LEU A 71 -0.34 14.17 12.84
C LEU A 71 -1.17 15.43 12.56
N GLU A 72 -2.41 15.49 13.05
CA GLU A 72 -3.25 16.71 13.02
C GLU A 72 -2.54 17.88 13.70
N GLY A 73 -1.97 17.65 14.88
CA GLY A 73 -1.14 18.62 15.60
C GLY A 73 -0.02 19.20 14.72
N MET A 74 0.75 18.34 14.04
CA MET A 74 1.84 18.76 13.14
C MET A 74 1.38 19.56 11.92
N TYR A 75 0.15 19.38 11.43
CA TYR A 75 -0.41 20.16 10.34
C TYR A 75 -1.06 21.48 10.82
N SER A 76 -1.62 21.50 12.03
CA SER A 76 -2.23 22.70 12.63
C SER A 76 -1.18 23.69 13.17
N ASP A 77 -0.08 23.19 13.74
CA ASP A 77 1.09 23.97 14.11
C ASP A 77 1.87 24.32 12.83
N ALA A 78 1.49 25.43 12.19
CA ALA A 78 2.00 25.85 10.89
C ALA A 78 3.54 26.03 10.86
N ARG A 79 4.25 24.94 10.53
CA ARG A 79 5.69 24.87 10.29
C ARG A 79 5.97 24.73 8.79
N PRO A 80 5.97 25.84 8.01
CA PRO A 80 6.41 25.81 6.61
C PRO A 80 7.93 25.57 6.49
N ASP A 81 8.65 25.73 7.59
CA ASP A 81 10.09 25.59 7.72
C ASP A 81 10.41 24.23 8.36
N LYS A 82 11.45 23.55 7.86
CA LYS A 82 11.87 22.23 8.34
C LYS A 82 12.59 22.33 9.69
N GLU A 83 11.83 22.36 10.78
CA GLU A 83 12.33 21.75 12.02
C GLU A 83 12.19 20.22 11.87
N ASP A 84 13.31 19.50 12.01
CA ASP A 84 13.30 18.05 11.98
C ASP A 84 12.43 17.52 13.13
N VAL A 85 11.35 16.81 12.81
CA VAL A 85 10.48 16.20 13.82
C VAL A 85 11.31 15.16 14.56
N ASP A 86 11.47 15.34 15.87
CA ASP A 86 12.21 14.44 16.74
C ASP A 86 11.40 13.14 16.95
N ILE A 87 11.53 12.22 15.99
CA ILE A 87 10.81 10.93 15.96
C ILE A 87 11.17 10.08 17.19
N ASP A 88 12.42 10.11 17.65
CA ASP A 88 12.85 9.31 18.81
C ASP A 88 12.16 9.77 20.09
N ASN A 89 12.07 11.09 20.31
CA ASN A 89 11.35 11.69 21.43
C ASN A 89 9.83 11.48 21.31
N LEU A 90 9.26 11.75 20.13
CA LEU A 90 7.84 11.53 19.85
C LEU A 90 7.41 10.07 20.08
N MET A 91 8.21 9.10 19.64
CA MET A 91 7.93 7.68 19.86
C MET A 91 8.20 7.24 21.30
N SER A 92 9.04 7.97 22.05
CA SER A 92 9.21 7.72 23.50
C SER A 92 7.95 8.06 24.30
N GLU A 93 7.13 9.02 23.85
CA GLU A 93 5.83 9.32 24.46
C GLU A 93 4.79 8.19 24.25
N PHE A 94 4.98 7.31 23.26
CA PHE A 94 3.95 6.34 22.85
C PHE A 94 3.75 5.17 23.83
N GLY A 95 4.75 4.87 24.67
CA GLY A 95 4.59 3.99 25.83
C GLY A 95 4.33 2.50 25.53
N VAL A 96 5.21 1.85 24.77
CA VAL A 96 5.02 0.45 24.31
C VAL A 96 5.22 -0.65 25.37
N GLU A 97 5.75 -0.34 26.55
CA GLU A 97 6.28 -1.36 27.49
C GLU A 97 5.22 -2.31 28.09
N GLU A 98 3.94 -1.92 28.08
CA GLU A 98 2.82 -2.66 28.69
C GLU A 98 1.67 -2.97 27.71
N LEU A 99 1.85 -2.72 26.40
CA LEU A 99 0.79 -2.84 25.38
C LEU A 99 0.90 -4.15 24.56
N GLY A 100 -0.24 -4.76 24.25
CA GLY A 100 -0.31 -5.86 23.28
C GLY A 100 -0.18 -5.37 21.83
N ASN A 101 0.15 -6.28 20.90
CA ASN A 101 0.34 -5.95 19.47
C ASN A 101 -0.85 -5.19 18.84
N GLU A 102 -2.08 -5.54 19.24
CA GLU A 102 -3.31 -4.91 18.78
C GLU A 102 -3.47 -3.49 19.35
N GLU A 103 -3.13 -3.30 20.63
CA GLU A 103 -3.17 -2.00 21.29
C GLU A 103 -2.09 -1.06 20.74
N ILE A 104 -0.90 -1.59 20.41
CA ILE A 104 0.17 -0.89 19.68
C ILE A 104 -0.32 -0.46 18.28
N TYR A 105 -0.95 -1.36 17.53
CA TYR A 105 -1.48 -1.04 16.19
C TYR A 105 -2.57 0.05 16.26
N ASN A 106 -3.55 -0.13 17.14
CA ASN A 106 -4.63 0.83 17.40
C ASN A 106 -4.08 2.21 17.79
N GLY A 107 -3.05 2.26 18.65
CA GLY A 107 -2.41 3.52 19.04
C GLY A 107 -1.63 4.20 17.92
N LEU A 108 -0.86 3.45 17.13
CA LEU A 108 -0.14 4.00 15.97
C LEU A 108 -1.11 4.59 14.95
N VAL A 109 -2.23 3.89 14.69
CA VAL A 109 -3.31 4.36 13.83
C VAL A 109 -4.00 5.60 14.41
N HIS A 110 -4.27 5.63 15.72
CA HIS A 110 -4.84 6.79 16.40
C HIS A 110 -3.92 8.03 16.42
N TRP A 111 -2.60 7.85 16.41
CA TRP A 111 -1.63 8.95 16.40
C TRP A 111 -1.27 9.45 15.00
N PHE A 112 -1.13 8.54 14.03
CA PHE A 112 -0.55 8.80 12.71
C PHE A 112 -1.48 8.42 11.54
N GLY A 113 -2.75 8.16 11.81
CA GLY A 113 -3.77 7.98 10.79
C GLY A 113 -3.80 9.12 9.79
N LEU A 114 -4.01 8.79 8.52
CA LEU A 114 -4.25 9.76 7.45
C LEU A 114 -5.74 9.78 7.14
N ASP A 115 -6.31 10.98 7.00
CA ASP A 115 -7.65 11.14 6.45
C ASP A 115 -7.58 10.91 4.94
N TYR A 116 -8.25 9.86 4.47
CA TYR A 116 -8.37 9.52 3.05
C TYR A 116 -9.69 9.98 2.43
N THR A 117 -10.59 10.60 3.20
CA THR A 117 -11.97 10.91 2.79
C THR A 117 -12.02 11.78 1.54
N GLU A 118 -11.21 12.85 1.43
CA GLU A 118 -11.16 13.70 0.23
C GLU A 118 -10.74 12.92 -1.03
N VAL A 119 -9.72 12.05 -0.91
CA VAL A 119 -9.23 11.23 -2.03
C VAL A 119 -10.26 10.15 -2.41
N ASN A 120 -10.89 9.54 -1.41
CA ASN A 120 -11.94 8.56 -1.59
C ASN A 120 -13.19 9.18 -2.25
N ASP A 121 -13.61 10.37 -1.82
CA ASP A 121 -14.77 11.07 -2.40
C ASP A 121 -14.53 11.45 -3.87
N VAL A 122 -13.32 11.89 -4.22
CA VAL A 122 -12.95 12.17 -5.62
C VAL A 122 -12.98 10.90 -6.48
N LEU A 123 -12.60 9.74 -5.93
CA LEU A 123 -12.60 8.45 -6.64
C LEU A 123 -14.00 7.80 -6.72
N ALA A 124 -14.76 7.85 -5.63
CA ALA A 124 -16.10 7.27 -5.52
C ALA A 124 -17.14 8.05 -6.34
N ASN A 125 -16.98 9.38 -6.43
CA ASN A 125 -17.80 10.27 -7.25
C ASN A 125 -17.13 10.63 -8.59
N TYR A 126 -16.16 9.83 -9.05
CA TYR A 126 -15.49 10.05 -10.34
C TYR A 126 -16.45 9.77 -11.50
N GLU A 127 -17.04 10.82 -12.06
CA GLU A 127 -17.74 10.75 -13.35
C GLU A 127 -16.73 10.87 -14.51
N PRO A 128 -16.44 9.78 -15.25
CA PRO A 128 -15.54 9.85 -16.41
C PRO A 128 -16.14 10.68 -17.54
N ASP A 129 -15.51 11.82 -17.86
CA ASP A 129 -15.80 12.55 -19.10
C ASP A 129 -15.30 11.75 -20.31
N PHE A 130 -16.22 11.05 -20.97
CA PHE A 130 -15.99 10.37 -22.25
C PHE A 130 -15.97 11.34 -23.45
N GLY A 131 -16.17 12.64 -23.21
CA GLY A 131 -16.37 13.69 -24.20
C GLY A 131 -17.70 13.57 -24.94
N GLU A 132 -17.89 14.43 -25.94
CA GLU A 132 -18.89 14.19 -26.99
C GLU A 132 -18.47 12.95 -27.82
N LEU A 133 -18.86 11.77 -27.35
CA LEU A 133 -19.01 10.58 -28.18
C LEU A 133 -20.04 10.91 -29.25
N ASP A 134 -19.56 11.34 -30.41
CA ASP A 134 -20.38 11.75 -31.54
C ASP A 134 -21.05 10.55 -32.21
N ILE A 135 -22.08 10.05 -31.54
CA ILE A 135 -23.02 9.02 -31.97
C ILE A 135 -23.90 9.47 -33.14
N THR A 136 -23.86 10.76 -33.52
CA THR A 136 -24.55 11.29 -34.71
C THR A 136 -23.72 11.09 -35.98
N LYS A 137 -22.39 11.17 -35.87
CA LYS A 137 -21.47 10.72 -36.92
C LYS A 137 -21.35 9.20 -36.91
N GLU A 138 -22.31 8.54 -37.56
CA GLU A 138 -22.04 7.24 -38.19
C GLU A 138 -20.81 7.39 -39.11
N LYS A 139 -19.63 7.02 -38.61
CA LYS A 139 -18.41 6.94 -39.41
C LYS A 139 -18.62 5.86 -40.46
N LYS A 140 -19.08 6.25 -41.66
CA LYS A 140 -19.30 5.36 -42.81
C LYS A 140 -18.11 4.41 -42.98
N LYS A 141 -18.31 3.14 -42.64
CA LYS A 141 -17.28 2.10 -42.72
C LYS A 141 -17.12 1.67 -44.18
N ILE A 142 -16.34 2.44 -44.93
CA ILE A 142 -15.95 2.17 -46.33
C ILE A 142 -15.47 0.72 -46.41
N LYS A 143 -16.19 -0.09 -47.18
CA LYS A 143 -15.87 -1.52 -47.37
C LYS A 143 -14.74 -1.64 -48.38
N ASN A 144 -13.57 -2.04 -47.90
CA ASN A 144 -12.41 -2.34 -48.73
C ASN A 144 -12.37 -3.86 -48.98
N ILE A 145 -12.40 -4.27 -50.24
CA ILE A 145 -12.54 -5.67 -50.64
C ILE A 145 -11.44 -6.01 -51.65
N ALA A 146 -10.60 -6.99 -51.33
CA ALA A 146 -9.62 -7.55 -52.26
C ALA A 146 -10.12 -8.90 -52.80
N VAL A 147 -10.27 -9.00 -54.12
CA VAL A 147 -10.65 -10.23 -54.82
C VAL A 147 -9.40 -10.82 -55.49
N HIS A 148 -9.00 -12.01 -55.07
CA HIS A 148 -7.98 -12.80 -55.75
C HIS A 148 -8.68 -13.91 -56.55
N ILE A 149 -8.42 -13.98 -57.86
CA ILE A 149 -8.93 -15.04 -58.74
C ILE A 149 -7.78 -15.93 -59.21
N ASP A 150 -7.95 -17.25 -59.11
CA ASP A 150 -6.97 -18.19 -59.69
C ASP A 150 -6.96 -18.06 -61.22
N SER A 151 -5.77 -17.85 -61.79
CA SER A 151 -5.55 -17.81 -63.24
C SER A 151 -4.95 -19.11 -63.80
N SER A 152 -4.87 -20.19 -63.01
CA SER A 152 -4.30 -21.47 -63.43
C SER A 152 -5.01 -22.06 -64.66
N GLY A 153 -4.29 -22.86 -65.45
CA GLY A 153 -4.88 -23.57 -66.60
C GLY A 153 -6.05 -24.49 -66.24
N SER A 154 -6.21 -24.85 -64.96
CA SER A 154 -7.34 -25.63 -64.47
C SER A 154 -8.68 -24.88 -64.56
N MET A 155 -8.66 -23.55 -64.72
CA MET A 155 -9.82 -22.66 -64.81
C MET A 155 -10.43 -22.56 -66.21
N ALA A 156 -9.72 -23.00 -67.25
CA ALA A 156 -10.27 -23.21 -68.59
C ALA A 156 -11.11 -24.50 -68.71
N ALA A 157 -11.17 -25.32 -67.65
CA ALA A 157 -11.97 -26.53 -67.64
C ALA A 157 -13.49 -26.21 -67.61
N VAL A 158 -14.26 -27.00 -68.35
CA VAL A 158 -15.73 -26.96 -68.35
C VAL A 158 -16.26 -27.80 -67.18
N VAL A 159 -17.26 -27.27 -66.48
CA VAL A 159 -18.05 -27.94 -65.45
C VAL A 159 -19.55 -27.79 -65.79
N PRO A 160 -20.48 -28.50 -65.13
CA PRO A 160 -21.90 -28.23 -65.27
C PRO A 160 -22.22 -26.74 -65.01
N GLY A 161 -22.70 -26.04 -66.03
CA GLY A 161 -22.90 -24.59 -66.03
C GLY A 161 -21.94 -23.77 -66.90
N GLY A 162 -20.81 -24.32 -67.34
CA GLY A 162 -19.87 -23.68 -68.28
C GLY A 162 -18.40 -23.74 -67.87
N GLU A 163 -17.57 -22.87 -68.46
CA GLU A 163 -16.16 -22.73 -68.11
C GLU A 163 -15.99 -22.09 -66.71
N LYS A 164 -15.11 -22.64 -65.86
CA LYS A 164 -14.92 -22.13 -64.49
C LYS A 164 -14.52 -20.65 -64.47
N MET A 165 -13.64 -20.20 -65.35
CA MET A 165 -13.20 -18.80 -65.43
C MET A 165 -14.35 -17.85 -65.80
N ALA A 166 -15.23 -18.25 -66.72
CA ALA A 166 -16.43 -17.49 -67.07
C ALA A 166 -17.43 -17.44 -65.90
N LEU A 167 -17.65 -18.57 -65.22
CA LEU A 167 -18.50 -18.66 -64.03
C LEU A 167 -17.97 -17.82 -62.86
N ALA A 168 -16.65 -17.82 -62.62
CA ALA A 168 -15.99 -17.02 -61.59
C ALA A 168 -16.15 -15.52 -61.86
N LYS A 169 -15.84 -15.05 -63.08
CA LYS A 169 -16.08 -13.65 -63.50
C LYS A 169 -17.56 -13.26 -63.33
N GLY A 170 -18.48 -14.13 -63.76
CA GLY A 170 -19.91 -13.93 -63.57
C GLY A 170 -20.36 -13.90 -62.10
N ALA A 171 -19.69 -14.62 -61.20
CA ALA A 171 -19.95 -14.58 -59.76
C ALA A 171 -19.42 -13.28 -59.12
N ILE A 172 -18.19 -12.87 -59.46
CA ILE A 172 -17.59 -11.61 -58.98
C ILE A 172 -18.44 -10.41 -59.39
N ASN A 173 -18.91 -10.36 -60.64
CA ASN A 173 -19.80 -9.29 -61.11
C ASN A 173 -21.13 -9.26 -60.33
N ARG A 174 -21.77 -10.41 -60.10
CA ARG A 174 -23.01 -10.48 -59.30
C ARG A 174 -22.82 -10.06 -57.84
N PHE A 175 -21.70 -10.44 -57.24
CA PHE A 175 -21.32 -10.00 -55.89
C PHE A 175 -21.08 -8.49 -55.84
N ALA A 176 -20.30 -7.95 -56.77
CA ALA A 176 -19.99 -6.52 -56.85
C ALA A 176 -21.24 -5.65 -57.07
N SER A 177 -22.20 -6.10 -57.87
CA SER A 177 -23.49 -5.41 -58.07
C SER A 177 -24.35 -5.29 -56.82
N GLY A 178 -24.07 -6.07 -55.76
CA GLY A 178 -24.78 -6.00 -54.46
C GLY A 178 -24.08 -5.12 -53.42
N LEU A 179 -22.98 -4.46 -53.75
CA LEU A 179 -22.21 -3.65 -52.81
C LEU A 179 -22.68 -2.18 -52.77
N PRO A 180 -22.57 -1.49 -51.60
CA PRO A 180 -22.73 -0.04 -51.51
C PRO A 180 -21.80 0.70 -52.48
N SER A 181 -22.28 1.80 -53.06
CA SER A 181 -21.55 2.61 -54.05
C SER A 181 -20.28 3.29 -53.52
N ASP A 182 -20.09 3.33 -52.20
CA ASP A 182 -18.87 3.78 -51.51
C ASP A 182 -17.92 2.62 -51.13
N SER A 183 -18.12 1.42 -51.67
CA SER A 183 -17.21 0.28 -51.51
C SER A 183 -16.02 0.37 -52.49
N ILE A 184 -14.82 0.09 -51.98
CA ILE A 184 -13.58 0.05 -52.77
C ILE A 184 -13.23 -1.42 -53.04
N ILE A 185 -13.10 -1.78 -54.32
CA ILE A 185 -12.79 -3.14 -54.75
C ILE A 185 -11.45 -3.14 -55.50
N SER A 186 -10.52 -4.01 -55.09
CA SER A 186 -9.37 -4.40 -55.89
C SER A 186 -9.55 -5.82 -56.43
N LEU A 187 -9.09 -6.06 -57.65
CA LEU A 187 -9.10 -7.37 -58.29
C LEU A 187 -7.68 -7.72 -58.73
N ARG A 188 -7.22 -8.93 -58.40
CA ARG A 188 -5.94 -9.48 -58.82
C ARG A 188 -6.13 -10.90 -59.36
N ALA A 189 -5.50 -11.15 -60.50
CA ALA A 189 -5.18 -12.47 -61.03
C ALA A 189 -3.69 -12.78 -60.80
#